data_AF-A0A4U3MMJ1-F1
#
_entry.id   AF-A0A4U3MMJ1-F1
#
_cell.length_a   1.000
_cell.length_b   1.000
_cell.length_c   1.000
_cell.angle_alpha   90.00
_cell.angle_beta   90.00
_cell.angle_gamma   90.00
#
_symmetry.space_group_name_H-M   'P 1'
#
loop_
_entity.id
_entity.type
_entity.pdbx_description
1 polymer ?
#
loop_
_entity_poly.entity_id
_entity_poly.type
_entity_poly.pdbx_seq_one_letter_code
_entity_poly.pdbx_strand_id
1 'polypeptide(L)'
;MSFDDAAGRWMPFAGQTGAGPGALALYCLPHAGGAASTFRSWQRVLPGVAVQPIQLPGRDSRLREPAYDRMGPLVADLAEIVQSDVSLGSIDRRYALYGHSLGALVAFELAREIRRRGGPPPVHLFVSGSVAPQLAYEDGKPVGQMSRPEVVAMLRELGGTPEWLLTDPGVLDMILPAVVADFTIKETYEYRDEKPLDLPITAMPSTDDSRIRAETVTPWGEQTTREYELQPFVGGHFAVFEQAALAHKIISKALLKWM
;
A
#
# COMPACT_ATOMS: atom_id res chain seq x y z
N MET A 1 17.64 -13.75 -14.70
CA MET A 1 17.63 -12.47 -13.96
C MET A 1 18.18 -12.76 -12.57
N SER A 2 19.22 -12.08 -12.11
CA SER A 2 19.69 -12.26 -10.72
C SER A 2 18.62 -11.74 -9.75
N PHE A 3 18.63 -12.22 -8.50
CA PHE A 3 17.68 -11.75 -7.48
C PHE A 3 17.77 -10.22 -7.28
N ASP A 4 18.98 -9.65 -7.32
CA ASP A 4 19.21 -8.20 -7.23
C ASP A 4 18.48 -7.40 -8.33
N ASP A 5 18.38 -7.97 -9.54
CA ASP A 5 17.70 -7.36 -10.68
C ASP A 5 16.17 -7.53 -10.61
N ALA A 6 15.68 -8.52 -9.86
CA ALA A 6 14.26 -8.64 -9.53
C ALA A 6 13.87 -7.66 -8.41
N ALA A 7 14.60 -7.64 -7.30
CA ALA A 7 14.34 -6.75 -6.17
C ALA A 7 14.45 -5.26 -6.56
N GLY A 8 15.45 -4.89 -7.37
CA GLY A 8 15.62 -3.53 -7.86
C GLY A 8 14.45 -3.01 -8.71
N ARG A 9 13.72 -3.90 -9.40
CA ARG A 9 12.51 -3.52 -10.16
C ARG A 9 11.34 -3.21 -9.24
N TRP A 10 11.14 -4.00 -8.19
CA TRP A 10 10.07 -3.77 -7.22
C TRP A 10 10.37 -2.65 -6.24
N MET A 11 11.65 -2.33 -6.01
CA MET A 11 12.10 -1.29 -5.08
C MET A 11 13.09 -0.34 -5.77
N PRO A 12 12.64 0.50 -6.70
CA PRO A 12 13.52 1.34 -7.55
C PRO A 12 14.29 2.41 -6.78
N PHE A 13 13.93 2.64 -5.51
CA PHE A 13 14.60 3.59 -4.62
C PHE A 13 15.34 2.91 -3.45
N ALA A 14 15.54 1.59 -3.51
CA ALA A 14 16.34 0.88 -2.52
C ALA A 14 17.72 1.54 -2.37
N GLY A 15 18.23 1.64 -1.13
CA GLY A 15 19.51 2.27 -0.83
C GLY A 15 19.52 3.80 -0.80
N GLN A 16 18.43 4.48 -1.16
CA GLN A 16 18.28 5.94 -0.96
C GLN A 16 17.76 6.29 0.45
N THR A 17 17.63 5.29 1.32
CA THR A 17 17.21 5.46 2.70
C THR A 17 18.32 6.16 3.47
N GLY A 18 18.00 7.25 4.16
CA GLY A 18 18.94 7.89 5.10
C GLY A 18 19.20 7.05 6.38
N ALA A 19 18.80 5.78 6.38
CA ALA A 19 18.82 4.89 7.53
C ALA A 19 20.12 4.06 7.57
N GLY A 20 20.65 3.87 8.78
CA GLY A 20 21.87 3.10 9.00
C GLY A 20 21.69 1.59 8.87
N PRO A 21 22.79 0.81 8.92
CA PRO A 21 22.74 -0.65 8.97
C PRO A 21 21.84 -1.14 10.12
N GLY A 22 21.02 -2.17 9.86
CA GLY A 22 20.10 -2.73 10.85
C GLY A 22 18.78 -1.99 11.02
N ALA A 23 18.52 -0.93 10.24
CA ALA A 23 17.25 -0.22 10.26
C ALA A 23 16.06 -1.13 9.89
N LEU A 24 14.94 -0.89 10.58
CA LEU A 24 13.67 -1.58 10.33
C LEU A 24 13.16 -1.22 8.93
N ALA A 25 12.82 -2.20 8.10
CA ALA A 25 12.29 -1.95 6.76
C ALA A 25 10.80 -1.59 6.81
N LEU A 26 10.38 -0.53 6.13
CA LEU A 26 8.96 -0.21 5.96
C LEU A 26 8.59 -0.32 4.49
N TYR A 27 7.93 -1.42 4.11
CA TYR A 27 7.48 -1.61 2.73
C TYR A 27 6.18 -0.85 2.51
N CYS A 28 6.19 0.11 1.58
CA CYS A 28 5.06 0.99 1.31
C CYS A 28 4.36 0.63 0.00
N LEU A 29 3.10 0.22 0.09
CA LEU A 29 2.24 -0.18 -1.02
C LEU A 29 1.34 1.00 -1.43
N PRO A 30 1.39 1.43 -2.71
CA PRO A 30 0.62 2.59 -3.17
C PRO A 30 -0.87 2.27 -3.34
N HIS A 31 -1.66 3.33 -3.48
CA HIS A 31 -3.06 3.29 -3.90
C HIS A 31 -3.19 2.90 -5.38
N ALA A 32 -4.43 2.65 -5.83
CA ALA A 32 -4.72 2.36 -7.23
C ALA A 32 -4.23 3.49 -8.15
N GLY A 33 -3.48 3.14 -9.20
CA GLY A 33 -2.82 4.09 -10.10
C GLY A 33 -1.55 4.74 -9.54
N GLY A 34 -1.29 4.61 -8.23
CA GLY A 34 -0.10 5.16 -7.59
C GLY A 34 1.17 4.40 -7.92
N ALA A 35 2.31 5.07 -7.75
CA ALA A 35 3.65 4.51 -7.97
C ALA A 35 4.52 4.59 -6.70
N ALA A 36 5.70 3.96 -6.74
CA ALA A 36 6.68 4.01 -5.66
C ALA A 36 7.09 5.46 -5.31
N SER A 37 7.03 6.36 -6.30
CA SER A 37 7.37 7.78 -6.13
C SER A 37 6.51 8.49 -5.07
N THR A 38 5.30 8.00 -4.80
CA THR A 38 4.41 8.46 -3.72
C THR A 38 5.12 8.51 -2.37
N PHE A 39 5.99 7.54 -2.09
CA PHE A 39 6.68 7.42 -0.79
C PHE A 39 8.14 7.86 -0.85
N ARG A 40 8.61 8.41 -1.97
CA ARG A 40 10.03 8.77 -2.15
C ARG A 40 10.50 9.79 -1.12
N SER A 41 9.67 10.77 -0.78
CA SER A 41 10.00 11.78 0.24
C SER A 41 10.13 11.19 1.65
N TRP A 42 9.52 10.01 1.91
CA TRP A 42 9.52 9.39 3.23
C TRP A 42 10.87 8.74 3.58
N GLN A 43 11.70 8.43 2.58
CA GLN A 43 12.98 7.73 2.77
C GLN A 43 14.02 8.51 3.60
N ARG A 44 13.81 9.82 3.80
CA ARG A 44 14.74 10.72 4.48
C ARG A 44 14.23 11.31 5.80
N VAL A 45 13.01 10.96 6.21
CA VAL A 45 12.31 11.66 7.31
C VAL A 45 11.93 10.73 8.47
N LEU A 46 11.99 9.41 8.29
CA LEU A 46 11.71 8.43 9.35
C LEU A 46 13.02 7.90 9.94
N PRO A 47 13.46 8.37 11.13
CA PRO A 47 14.73 7.95 11.72
C PRO A 47 14.70 6.45 12.04
N GLY A 48 15.80 5.75 11.71
CA GLY A 48 15.96 4.30 11.98
C GLY A 48 14.97 3.38 11.23
N VAL A 49 14.22 3.94 10.27
CA VAL A 49 13.34 3.18 9.38
C VAL A 49 13.83 3.32 7.94
N ALA A 50 14.12 2.18 7.32
CA ALA A 50 14.45 2.10 5.90
C ALA A 50 13.16 1.95 5.08
N VAL A 51 12.61 3.07 4.62
CA VAL A 51 11.41 3.06 3.76
C VAL A 51 11.72 2.44 2.39
N GLN A 52 10.95 1.42 2.03
CA GLN A 52 11.02 0.67 0.78
C GLN A 52 9.74 0.89 -0.04
N PRO A 53 9.68 1.93 -0.90
CA PRO A 53 8.53 2.13 -1.77
C PRO A 53 8.42 1.02 -2.83
N ILE A 54 7.25 0.38 -2.91
CA ILE A 54 7.01 -0.71 -3.87
C ILE A 54 6.51 -0.17 -5.21
N GLN A 55 7.15 -0.61 -6.31
CA GLN A 55 6.80 -0.31 -7.69
C GLN A 55 6.09 -1.49 -8.35
N LEU A 56 4.76 -1.37 -8.46
CA LEU A 56 3.92 -2.34 -9.16
C LEU A 56 4.13 -2.25 -10.68
N PRO A 57 3.96 -3.37 -11.43
CA PRO A 57 3.96 -3.36 -12.89
C PRO A 57 2.90 -2.44 -13.50
N GLY A 58 3.10 -2.08 -14.78
CA GLY A 58 2.16 -1.29 -15.57
C GLY A 58 2.29 0.22 -15.39
N ARG A 59 3.27 0.70 -14.61
CA ARG A 59 3.45 2.13 -14.36
C ARG A 59 4.92 2.51 -14.16
N ASP A 60 5.23 3.78 -14.42
CA ASP A 60 6.54 4.40 -14.21
C ASP A 60 7.68 3.55 -14.85
N SER A 61 8.75 3.24 -14.13
CA SER A 61 9.87 2.40 -14.60
C SER A 61 9.47 1.00 -15.07
N ARG A 62 8.27 0.52 -14.71
CA ARG A 62 7.71 -0.79 -15.12
C ARG A 62 6.50 -0.66 -16.05
N LEU A 63 6.37 0.46 -16.77
CA LEU A 63 5.22 0.77 -17.63
C LEU A 63 4.92 -0.31 -18.68
N ARG A 64 5.96 -0.94 -19.25
CA ARG A 64 5.80 -1.95 -20.31
C ARG A 64 5.43 -3.34 -19.79
N GLU A 65 5.46 -3.55 -18.49
CA GLU A 65 5.10 -4.83 -17.86
C GLU A 65 3.58 -4.90 -17.66
N PRO A 66 2.94 -6.07 -17.84
CA PRO A 66 1.51 -6.21 -17.61
C PRO A 66 1.18 -5.95 -16.13
N ALA A 67 0.17 -5.12 -15.88
CA ALA A 67 -0.37 -4.91 -14.54
C ALA A 67 -1.08 -6.18 -14.04
N TYR A 68 -1.05 -6.41 -12.73
CA TYR A 68 -1.90 -7.42 -12.11
C TYR A 68 -3.33 -6.91 -12.02
N ASP A 69 -4.29 -7.81 -12.25
CA ASP A 69 -5.73 -7.58 -12.12
C ASP A 69 -6.38 -8.51 -11.06
N ARG A 70 -5.57 -9.31 -10.37
CA ARG A 70 -5.99 -10.23 -9.30
C ARG A 70 -5.07 -10.16 -8.09
N MET A 71 -5.66 -10.17 -6.89
CA MET A 71 -4.92 -10.07 -5.62
C MET A 71 -3.91 -11.21 -5.41
N GLY A 72 -4.34 -12.47 -5.64
CA GLY A 72 -3.53 -13.67 -5.35
C GLY A 72 -2.14 -13.66 -6.04
N PRO A 73 -2.08 -13.55 -7.38
CA PRO A 73 -0.80 -13.46 -8.09
C PRO A 73 0.07 -12.27 -7.64
N LEU A 74 -0.55 -11.11 -7.39
CA LEU A 74 0.17 -9.92 -6.91
C LEU A 74 0.85 -10.16 -5.56
N VAL A 75 0.12 -10.67 -4.55
CA VAL A 75 0.69 -10.90 -3.22
C VAL A 75 1.67 -12.07 -3.22
N ALA A 76 1.50 -13.02 -4.14
CA ALA A 76 2.43 -14.13 -4.26
C ALA A 76 3.83 -13.67 -4.68
N ASP A 77 3.92 -12.78 -5.66
CA ASP A 77 5.21 -12.26 -6.13
C ASP A 77 5.78 -11.25 -5.12
N LEU A 78 4.93 -10.41 -4.51
CA LEU A 78 5.36 -9.52 -3.43
C LEU A 78 5.94 -10.29 -2.23
N ALA A 79 5.32 -11.41 -1.84
CA ALA A 79 5.80 -12.22 -0.73
C ALA A 79 7.17 -12.85 -1.02
N GLU A 80 7.46 -13.22 -2.28
CA GLU A 80 8.79 -13.69 -2.67
C GLU A 80 9.85 -12.59 -2.54
N ILE A 81 9.54 -11.40 -3.05
CA ILE A 81 10.46 -10.25 -3.01
C ILE A 81 10.73 -9.80 -1.57
N VAL A 82 9.69 -9.64 -0.76
CA VAL A 82 9.81 -9.17 0.62
C VAL A 82 10.58 -10.18 1.48
N GLN A 83 10.23 -11.48 1.40
CA GLN A 83 10.94 -12.49 2.20
C GLN A 83 12.42 -12.60 1.82
N SER A 84 12.71 -12.48 0.53
CA SER A 84 14.08 -12.56 0.06
C SER A 84 14.90 -11.32 0.44
N ASP A 85 14.34 -10.10 0.36
CA ASP A 85 15.01 -8.88 0.86
C ASP A 85 15.25 -8.92 2.38
N VAL A 86 14.27 -9.44 3.14
CA VAL A 86 14.42 -9.65 4.59
C VAL A 86 15.53 -10.67 4.89
N SER A 87 15.59 -11.77 4.13
CA SER A 87 16.58 -12.85 4.32
C SER A 87 18.00 -12.44 3.93
N LEU A 88 18.17 -11.57 2.93
CA LEU A 88 19.46 -11.02 2.53
C LEU A 88 19.96 -9.90 3.46
N GLY A 89 19.07 -9.34 4.28
CA GLY A 89 19.42 -8.37 5.31
C GLY A 89 20.28 -8.96 6.42
N SER A 90 20.52 -8.15 7.46
CA SER A 90 21.08 -8.66 8.72
C SER A 90 20.20 -9.78 9.29
N ILE A 91 20.80 -10.74 9.98
CA ILE A 91 20.20 -11.98 10.52
C ILE A 91 18.89 -11.76 11.33
N ASP A 92 18.59 -10.54 11.79
CA ASP A 92 17.35 -10.18 12.52
C ASP A 92 16.59 -8.97 11.93
N ARG A 93 16.65 -8.73 10.61
CA ARG A 93 16.01 -7.54 10.02
C ARG A 93 14.49 -7.58 10.20
N ARG A 94 13.98 -6.76 11.11
CA ARG A 94 12.55 -6.52 11.30
C ARG A 94 11.99 -5.67 10.16
N TYR A 95 10.72 -5.90 9.84
CA TYR A 95 10.02 -5.10 8.85
C TYR A 95 8.57 -4.86 9.24
N ALA A 96 8.01 -3.77 8.72
CA ALA A 96 6.62 -3.41 8.81
C ALA A 96 6.05 -3.17 7.41
N LEU A 97 4.73 -3.20 7.30
CA LEU A 97 4.01 -2.92 6.06
C LEU A 97 3.18 -1.65 6.23
N TYR A 98 3.19 -0.79 5.21
CA TYR A 98 2.29 0.34 5.08
C TYR A 98 1.55 0.23 3.76
N GLY A 99 0.25 0.49 3.78
CA GLY A 99 -0.52 0.59 2.55
C GLY A 99 -1.57 1.69 2.62
N HIS A 100 -1.82 2.33 1.48
CA HIS A 100 -2.89 3.32 1.33
C HIS A 100 -3.93 2.87 0.30
N SER A 101 -5.21 2.98 0.62
CA SER A 101 -6.34 2.55 -0.23
C SER A 101 -6.17 1.09 -0.67
N LEU A 102 -6.10 0.80 -1.98
CA LEU A 102 -5.76 -0.55 -2.48
C LEU A 102 -4.50 -1.12 -1.82
N GLY A 103 -3.47 -0.29 -1.62
CA GLY A 103 -2.21 -0.71 -1.00
C GLY A 103 -2.41 -1.24 0.41
N ALA A 104 -3.39 -0.75 1.17
CA ALA A 104 -3.69 -1.26 2.51
C ALA A 104 -4.22 -2.71 2.46
N LEU A 105 -5.09 -2.98 1.50
CA LEU A 105 -5.62 -4.31 1.26
C LEU A 105 -4.53 -5.27 0.76
N VAL A 106 -3.66 -4.80 -0.16
CA VAL A 106 -2.50 -5.56 -0.63
C VAL A 106 -1.53 -5.85 0.51
N ALA A 107 -1.25 -4.88 1.38
CA ALA A 107 -0.38 -5.05 2.54
C ALA A 107 -0.93 -6.11 3.52
N PHE A 108 -2.24 -6.09 3.74
CA PHE A 108 -2.92 -7.06 4.59
C PHE A 108 -2.83 -8.49 4.02
N GLU A 109 -3.16 -8.66 2.74
CA GLU A 109 -3.08 -9.97 2.09
C GLU A 109 -1.63 -10.46 1.91
N LEU A 110 -0.69 -9.53 1.75
CA LEU A 110 0.75 -9.84 1.77
C LEU A 110 1.17 -10.40 3.13
N ALA A 111 0.72 -9.82 4.25
CA ALA A 111 1.01 -10.37 5.58
C ALA A 111 0.42 -11.78 5.76
N ARG A 112 -0.81 -12.01 5.28
CA ARG A 112 -1.43 -13.35 5.29
C ARG A 112 -0.67 -14.33 4.39
N GLU A 113 -0.22 -13.91 3.22
CA GLU A 113 0.54 -14.74 2.29
C GLU A 113 1.90 -15.14 2.85
N ILE A 114 2.63 -14.20 3.44
CA ILE A 114 3.91 -14.49 4.12
C ILE A 114 3.70 -15.50 5.26
N ARG A 115 2.63 -15.35 6.05
CA ARG A 115 2.25 -16.33 7.08
C ARG A 115 1.98 -17.71 6.48
N ARG A 116 1.20 -17.80 5.39
CA ARG A 116 0.91 -19.07 4.71
C ARG A 116 2.18 -19.77 4.20
N ARG A 117 3.20 -18.99 3.83
CA ARG A 117 4.52 -19.48 3.41
C ARG A 117 5.47 -19.84 4.57
N GLY A 118 5.08 -19.56 5.82
CA GLY A 118 5.94 -19.76 6.98
C GLY A 118 7.08 -18.74 7.11
N GLY A 119 6.98 -17.60 6.42
CA GLY A 119 7.97 -16.52 6.51
C GLY A 119 7.89 -15.75 7.83
N PRO A 120 8.92 -14.95 8.16
CA PRO A 120 8.90 -14.10 9.36
C PRO A 120 7.75 -13.09 9.26
N PRO A 121 6.93 -12.90 10.31
CA PRO A 121 5.81 -11.96 10.25
C PRO A 121 6.29 -10.50 10.29
N PRO A 122 5.53 -9.55 9.71
CA PRO A 122 5.79 -8.14 9.94
C PRO A 122 5.54 -7.79 11.41
N VAL A 123 6.30 -6.82 11.94
CA VAL A 123 6.15 -6.36 13.32
C VAL A 123 5.01 -5.37 13.50
N HIS A 124 4.51 -4.78 12.40
CA HIS A 124 3.41 -3.82 12.40
C HIS A 124 2.78 -3.72 11.01
N LEU A 125 1.48 -3.44 10.95
CA LEU A 125 0.74 -3.13 9.73
C LEU A 125 0.03 -1.78 9.86
N PHE A 126 0.32 -0.87 8.95
CA PHE A 126 -0.38 0.41 8.81
C PHE A 126 -1.35 0.35 7.64
N VAL A 127 -2.63 0.61 7.89
CA VAL A 127 -3.68 0.63 6.88
C VAL A 127 -4.29 2.02 6.80
N SER A 128 -4.14 2.69 5.66
CA SER A 128 -4.63 4.05 5.48
C SER A 128 -5.68 4.12 4.38
N GLY A 129 -6.72 4.93 4.56
CA GLY A 129 -7.73 5.20 3.51
C GLY A 129 -8.43 3.94 2.96
N SER A 130 -8.61 2.91 3.79
CA SER A 130 -9.21 1.64 3.37
C SER A 130 -10.23 1.13 4.37
N VAL A 131 -11.37 0.68 3.86
CA VAL A 131 -12.34 -0.13 4.60
C VAL A 131 -11.69 -1.43 5.08
N ALA A 132 -12.24 -2.02 6.14
CA ALA A 132 -11.82 -3.31 6.65
C ALA A 132 -12.06 -4.43 5.61
N PRO A 133 -11.14 -5.40 5.49
CA PRO A 133 -11.12 -6.33 4.37
C PRO A 133 -12.34 -7.27 4.34
N GLN A 134 -12.98 -7.54 5.48
CA GLN A 134 -14.17 -8.39 5.57
C GLN A 134 -15.47 -7.71 5.12
N LEU A 135 -15.44 -6.40 4.86
CA LEU A 135 -16.61 -5.66 4.38
C LEU A 135 -16.65 -5.67 2.86
N ALA A 136 -17.86 -5.75 2.30
CA ALA A 136 -18.05 -5.68 0.86
C ALA A 136 -17.59 -4.32 0.33
N TYR A 137 -16.91 -4.34 -0.82
CA TYR A 137 -16.55 -3.13 -1.55
C TYR A 137 -17.73 -2.68 -2.41
N GLU A 138 -18.35 -1.56 -2.04
CA GLU A 138 -19.48 -0.98 -2.76
C GLU A 138 -19.12 0.42 -3.27
N ASP A 139 -18.52 0.51 -4.46
CA ASP A 139 -18.11 1.79 -5.08
C ASP A 139 -18.79 2.02 -6.45
N GLY A 140 -19.99 1.47 -6.60
CA GLY A 140 -20.84 1.66 -7.76
C GLY A 140 -20.40 0.86 -9.00
N LYS A 141 -20.38 1.54 -10.15
CA LYS A 141 -20.09 0.94 -11.45
C LYS A 141 -18.61 0.54 -11.52
N PRO A 142 -18.25 -0.70 -11.89
CA PRO A 142 -16.85 -1.10 -12.02
C PRO A 142 -16.06 -0.21 -12.97
N VAL A 143 -14.83 0.16 -12.62
CA VAL A 143 -14.00 1.09 -13.39
C VAL A 143 -13.73 0.58 -14.81
N GLY A 144 -13.55 -0.73 -14.98
CA GLY A 144 -13.40 -1.35 -16.30
C GLY A 144 -14.61 -1.23 -17.22
N GLN A 145 -15.78 -0.84 -16.68
CA GLN A 145 -17.02 -0.61 -17.43
C GLN A 145 -17.30 0.89 -17.64
N MET A 146 -16.50 1.77 -17.05
CA MET A 146 -16.64 3.21 -17.18
C MET A 146 -16.09 3.71 -18.52
N SER A 147 -16.74 4.73 -19.08
CA SER A 147 -16.20 5.56 -20.14
C SER A 147 -15.04 6.39 -19.63
N ARG A 148 -14.17 6.83 -20.54
CA ARG A 148 -13.02 7.67 -20.18
C ARG A 148 -13.40 8.93 -19.35
N PRO A 149 -14.44 9.72 -19.72
CA PRO A 149 -14.84 10.86 -18.91
C PRO A 149 -15.29 10.49 -17.49
N GLU A 150 -15.95 9.34 -17.32
CA GLU A 150 -16.35 8.83 -16.00
C GLU A 150 -15.12 8.50 -15.14
N VAL A 151 -14.12 7.81 -15.71
CA VAL A 151 -12.86 7.51 -14.98
C VAL A 151 -12.11 8.78 -14.61
N VAL A 152 -12.01 9.74 -15.52
CA VAL A 152 -11.35 11.03 -15.26
C VAL A 152 -12.08 11.81 -14.16
N ALA A 153 -13.41 11.84 -14.17
CA ALA A 153 -14.20 12.49 -13.13
C ALA A 153 -13.97 11.82 -11.76
N MET A 154 -13.98 10.50 -11.71
CA MET A 154 -13.72 9.73 -10.50
C MET A 154 -12.29 9.95 -9.96
N LEU A 155 -11.26 9.93 -10.81
CA LEU A 155 -9.88 10.21 -10.40
C LEU A 155 -9.72 11.65 -9.89
N ARG A 156 -10.43 12.61 -10.50
CA ARG A 156 -10.43 14.00 -10.04
C ARG A 156 -11.10 14.14 -8.67
N GLU A 157 -12.20 13.42 -8.43
CA GLU A 157 -12.90 13.41 -7.16
C GLU A 157 -12.10 12.72 -6.05
N LEU A 158 -11.45 11.59 -6.36
CA LEU A 158 -10.54 10.90 -5.45
C LEU A 158 -9.39 11.81 -5.00
N GLY A 159 -8.89 12.64 -5.91
CA GLY A 159 -7.66 13.38 -5.73
C GLY A 159 -6.43 12.52 -6.02
N GLY A 160 -5.24 13.03 -5.69
CA GLY A 160 -3.97 12.29 -5.86
C GLY A 160 -3.44 12.20 -7.30
N THR A 161 -4.27 12.43 -8.32
CA THR A 161 -3.84 12.54 -9.72
C THR A 161 -3.73 14.01 -10.13
N PRO A 162 -2.54 14.53 -10.48
CA PRO A 162 -2.38 15.88 -10.99
C PRO A 162 -3.27 16.22 -12.20
N GLU A 163 -3.86 17.41 -12.23
CA GLU A 163 -4.79 17.83 -13.30
C GLU A 163 -4.15 17.80 -14.71
N TRP A 164 -2.84 18.05 -14.81
CA TRP A 164 -2.12 17.96 -16.09
C TRP A 164 -2.06 16.52 -16.64
N LEU A 165 -2.09 15.48 -15.78
CA LEU A 165 -2.22 14.10 -16.22
C LEU A 165 -3.63 13.80 -16.71
N LEU A 166 -4.65 14.37 -16.05
CA LEU A 166 -6.06 14.17 -16.38
C LEU A 166 -6.51 14.89 -17.65
N THR A 167 -5.72 15.85 -18.13
CA THR A 167 -6.04 16.69 -19.29
C THR A 167 -5.21 16.35 -20.52
N ASP A 168 -4.17 15.51 -20.40
CA ASP A 168 -3.36 15.01 -21.51
C ASP A 168 -3.87 13.61 -21.95
N PRO A 169 -4.47 13.49 -23.15
CA PRO A 169 -5.00 12.20 -23.62
C PRO A 169 -3.93 11.12 -23.79
N GLY A 170 -2.72 11.49 -24.21
CA GLY A 170 -1.63 10.54 -24.43
C GLY A 170 -1.11 9.98 -23.11
N VAL A 171 -1.02 10.81 -22.07
CA VAL A 171 -0.64 10.35 -20.74
C VAL A 171 -1.75 9.50 -20.11
N LEU A 172 -3.02 9.89 -20.28
CA LEU A 172 -4.14 9.07 -19.85
C LEU A 172 -4.12 7.67 -20.49
N ASP A 173 -3.86 7.58 -21.79
CA ASP A 173 -3.74 6.30 -22.50
C ASP A 173 -2.67 5.38 -21.87
N MET A 174 -1.59 5.98 -21.37
CA MET A 174 -0.50 5.25 -20.74
C MET A 174 -0.85 4.76 -19.33
N ILE A 175 -1.55 5.54 -18.52
CA ILE A 175 -1.79 5.20 -17.10
C ILE A 175 -3.09 4.43 -16.85
N LEU A 176 -4.12 4.64 -17.70
CA LEU A 176 -5.44 4.04 -17.50
C LEU A 176 -5.44 2.51 -17.42
N PRO A 177 -4.66 1.76 -18.22
CA PRO A 177 -4.63 0.30 -18.11
C PRO A 177 -4.27 -0.19 -16.71
N ALA A 178 -3.26 0.43 -16.07
CA ALA A 178 -2.85 0.06 -14.72
C ALA A 178 -3.87 0.50 -13.67
N VAL A 179 -4.50 1.67 -13.85
CA VAL A 179 -5.60 2.13 -12.98
C VAL A 179 -6.75 1.14 -13.02
N VAL A 180 -7.21 0.74 -14.22
CA VAL A 180 -8.30 -0.22 -14.39
C VAL A 180 -7.95 -1.57 -13.74
N ALA A 181 -6.72 -2.06 -13.94
CA ALA A 181 -6.27 -3.32 -13.35
C ALA A 181 -6.26 -3.27 -11.81
N ASP A 182 -5.76 -2.18 -11.23
CA ASP A 182 -5.75 -1.96 -9.78
C ASP A 182 -7.17 -1.89 -9.19
N PHE A 183 -8.08 -1.17 -9.83
CA PHE A 183 -9.48 -1.16 -9.41
C PHE A 183 -10.13 -2.53 -9.56
N THR A 184 -9.81 -3.27 -10.62
CA THR A 184 -10.29 -4.65 -10.82
C THR A 184 -9.87 -5.56 -9.66
N ILE A 185 -8.64 -5.40 -9.13
CA ILE A 185 -8.21 -6.13 -7.92
C ILE A 185 -9.15 -5.84 -6.76
N LYS A 186 -9.48 -4.57 -6.52
CA LYS A 186 -10.32 -4.13 -5.39
C LYS A 186 -11.77 -4.57 -5.55
N GLU A 187 -12.32 -4.40 -6.75
CA GLU A 187 -13.71 -4.71 -7.10
C GLU A 187 -14.01 -6.21 -7.13
N THR A 188 -13.01 -7.02 -7.49
CA THR A 188 -13.13 -8.48 -7.53
C THR A 188 -12.50 -9.16 -6.31
N TYR A 189 -12.12 -8.39 -5.29
CA TYR A 189 -11.59 -8.92 -4.05
C TYR A 189 -12.69 -9.64 -3.27
N GLU A 190 -12.43 -10.90 -2.96
CA GLU A 190 -13.28 -11.72 -2.12
C GLU A 190 -12.55 -12.01 -0.81
N TYR A 191 -13.10 -11.49 0.28
CA TYR A 191 -12.59 -11.79 1.62
C TYR A 191 -12.70 -13.29 1.90
N ARG A 192 -11.59 -13.87 2.36
CA ARG A 192 -11.56 -15.23 2.88
C ARG A 192 -11.35 -15.18 4.37
N ASP A 193 -12.22 -15.85 5.11
CA ASP A 193 -12.07 -15.93 6.55
C ASP A 193 -10.83 -16.74 6.91
N GLU A 194 -9.97 -16.15 7.73
CA GLU A 194 -8.75 -16.76 8.26
C GLU A 194 -8.53 -16.26 9.67
N LYS A 195 -7.70 -16.97 10.45
CA LYS A 195 -7.29 -16.47 11.76
C LYS A 195 -6.73 -15.04 11.65
N PRO A 196 -7.07 -14.14 12.59
CA PRO A 196 -6.49 -12.80 12.64
C PRO A 196 -4.96 -12.83 12.68
N LEU A 197 -4.31 -11.77 12.23
CA LEU A 197 -2.85 -11.66 12.22
C LEU A 197 -2.33 -11.43 13.65
N ASP A 198 -1.19 -12.03 13.99
CA ASP A 198 -0.56 -11.83 15.30
C ASP A 198 0.41 -10.64 15.32
N LEU A 199 -0.06 -9.48 14.86
CA LEU A 199 0.72 -8.24 14.76
C LEU A 199 -0.16 -7.01 15.02
N PRO A 200 0.37 -5.91 15.58
CA PRO A 200 -0.42 -4.70 15.80
C PRO A 200 -0.85 -4.04 14.48
N ILE A 201 -2.07 -3.50 14.44
CA ILE A 201 -2.62 -2.77 13.30
C ILE A 201 -2.90 -1.32 13.69
N THR A 202 -2.38 -0.37 12.92
CA THR A 202 -2.76 1.05 13.04
C THR A 202 -3.56 1.45 11.81
N ALA A 203 -4.83 1.77 12.02
CA ALA A 203 -5.73 2.29 10.97
C ALA A 203 -5.69 3.82 10.92
N MET A 204 -5.53 4.37 9.72
CA MET A 204 -5.36 5.80 9.45
C MET A 204 -6.40 6.28 8.43
N PRO A 205 -7.68 6.41 8.83
CA PRO A 205 -8.74 6.87 7.94
C PRO A 205 -8.73 8.40 7.79
N SER A 206 -9.32 8.87 6.70
CA SER A 206 -9.59 10.29 6.48
C SER A 206 -11.06 10.59 6.80
N THR A 207 -11.35 11.65 7.56
CA THR A 207 -12.70 11.93 8.07
C THR A 207 -13.67 12.47 7.02
N ASP A 208 -13.16 13.13 5.98
CA ASP A 208 -13.96 13.77 4.94
C ASP A 208 -13.90 12.98 3.62
N ASP A 209 -13.36 11.76 3.67
CA ASP A 209 -13.35 10.83 2.55
C ASP A 209 -14.72 10.15 2.42
N SER A 210 -15.43 10.46 1.34
CA SER A 210 -16.76 9.92 1.06
C SER A 210 -16.81 8.39 0.97
N ARG A 211 -15.67 7.73 0.72
CA ARG A 211 -15.56 6.27 0.64
C ARG A 211 -15.30 5.60 1.98
N ILE A 212 -14.96 6.36 3.01
CA ILE A 212 -14.54 5.83 4.31
C ILE A 212 -15.45 6.36 5.41
N ARG A 213 -16.15 5.44 6.07
CA ARG A 213 -16.93 5.75 7.27
C ARG A 213 -16.24 5.15 8.49
N ALA A 214 -16.38 5.77 9.66
CA ALA A 214 -15.77 5.26 10.90
C ALA A 214 -16.18 3.79 11.19
N GLU A 215 -17.44 3.46 10.92
CA GLU A 215 -18.00 2.11 11.04
C GLU A 215 -17.32 1.08 10.12
N THR A 216 -16.79 1.51 8.97
CA THR A 216 -16.14 0.62 8.00
C THR A 216 -14.67 0.37 8.29
N VAL A 217 -14.07 1.16 9.19
CA VAL A 217 -12.64 1.07 9.53
C VAL A 217 -12.45 0.34 10.85
N THR A 218 -13.34 0.55 11.81
CA THR A 218 -13.32 -0.11 13.13
C THR A 218 -13.14 -1.64 13.04
N PRO A 219 -13.76 -2.37 12.09
CA PRO A 219 -13.58 -3.82 11.96
C PRO A 219 -12.17 -4.27 11.57
N TRP A 220 -11.24 -3.38 11.21
CA TRP A 220 -9.81 -3.73 11.13
C TRP A 220 -9.28 -4.30 12.45
N GLY A 221 -9.86 -3.91 13.59
CA GLY A 221 -9.51 -4.48 14.89
C GLY A 221 -9.79 -5.97 15.03
N GLU A 222 -10.72 -6.53 14.23
CA GLU A 222 -11.01 -7.97 14.19
C GLU A 222 -9.94 -8.75 13.42
N GLN A 223 -9.10 -8.05 12.64
CA GLN A 223 -8.07 -8.65 11.80
C GLN A 223 -6.72 -8.81 12.51
N THR A 224 -6.66 -8.48 13.80
CA THR A 224 -5.48 -8.68 14.64
C THR A 224 -5.82 -9.33 15.99
N THR A 225 -4.90 -10.14 16.52
CA THR A 225 -4.91 -10.61 17.93
C THR A 225 -4.10 -9.71 18.87
N ARG A 226 -3.51 -8.63 18.36
CA ARG A 226 -2.66 -7.66 19.08
C ARG A 226 -3.36 -6.31 19.15
N GLU A 227 -2.59 -5.26 19.46
CA GLU A 227 -3.15 -3.92 19.61
C GLU A 227 -3.69 -3.38 18.27
N TYR A 228 -4.91 -2.85 18.31
CA TYR A 228 -5.50 -2.07 17.24
C TYR A 228 -5.57 -0.60 17.66
N GLU A 229 -5.09 0.30 16.81
CA GLU A 229 -5.11 1.75 17.06
C GLU A 229 -5.73 2.49 15.88
N LEU A 230 -6.63 3.44 16.18
CA LEU A 230 -7.27 4.30 15.18
C LEU A 230 -6.68 5.71 15.25
N GLN A 231 -6.16 6.21 14.14
CA GLN A 231 -5.46 7.50 14.01
C GLN A 231 -6.07 8.31 12.85
N PRO A 232 -7.18 9.04 13.06
CA PRO A 232 -7.89 9.74 11.99
C PRO A 232 -7.15 10.99 11.50
N PHE A 233 -7.35 11.30 10.21
CA PHE A 233 -6.85 12.49 9.53
C PHE A 233 -8.02 13.36 9.07
N VAL A 234 -7.96 14.67 9.30
CA VAL A 234 -8.95 15.60 8.78
C VAL A 234 -8.66 15.88 7.31
N GLY A 235 -9.65 15.78 6.43
CA GLY A 235 -9.52 15.97 4.98
C GLY A 235 -10.00 14.77 4.15
N GLY A 236 -9.80 14.85 2.83
CA GLY A 236 -10.25 13.84 1.86
C GLY A 236 -9.36 12.58 1.79
N HIS A 237 -9.55 11.76 0.76
CA HIS A 237 -8.89 10.46 0.62
C HIS A 237 -7.37 10.51 0.84
N PHE A 238 -6.70 11.54 0.32
CA PHE A 238 -5.24 11.71 0.39
C PHE A 238 -4.72 12.54 1.57
N ALA A 239 -5.57 12.88 2.56
CA ALA A 239 -5.21 13.72 3.71
C ALA A 239 -3.96 13.23 4.47
N VAL A 240 -3.72 11.92 4.50
CA VAL A 240 -2.51 11.32 5.11
C VAL A 240 -1.21 11.80 4.47
N PHE A 241 -1.21 12.05 3.16
CA PHE A 241 -0.05 12.54 2.42
C PHE A 241 0.07 14.06 2.49
N GLU A 242 -1.06 14.76 2.48
CA GLU A 242 -1.11 16.22 2.69
C GLU A 242 -0.60 16.59 4.09
N GLN A 243 -0.84 15.73 5.08
CA GLN A 243 -0.38 15.86 6.46
C GLN A 243 0.75 14.87 6.77
N ALA A 244 1.69 14.69 5.83
CA ALA A 244 2.76 13.69 5.95
C ALA A 244 3.53 13.76 7.28
N ALA A 245 3.78 14.94 7.84
CA ALA A 245 4.48 15.09 9.12
C ALA A 245 3.74 14.39 10.30
N LEU A 246 2.41 14.45 10.32
CA LEU A 246 1.59 13.76 11.31
C LEU A 246 1.64 12.23 11.07
N ALA A 247 1.51 11.81 9.81
CA ALA A 247 1.64 10.41 9.43
C ALA A 247 3.00 9.82 9.86
N HIS A 248 4.08 10.55 9.61
CA HIS A 248 5.43 10.14 10.02
C HIS A 248 5.57 10.03 11.53
N LYS A 249 5.01 10.99 12.29
CA LYS A 249 5.01 10.94 13.76
C LYS A 249 4.28 9.71 14.29
N ILE A 250 3.12 9.37 13.72
CA ILE A 250 2.34 8.18 14.09
C ILE A 250 3.15 6.91 13.79
N ILE A 251 3.69 6.79 12.58
CA ILE A 251 4.50 5.64 12.15
C ILE A 251 5.74 5.47 13.06
N SER A 252 6.51 6.55 13.28
CA SER A 252 7.69 6.51 14.14
C SER A 252 7.34 6.12 15.58
N LYS A 253 6.25 6.65 16.16
CA LYS A 253 5.82 6.29 17.52
C LYS A 253 5.48 4.81 17.63
N ALA A 254 4.73 4.28 16.66
CA ALA A 254 4.32 2.87 16.65
C ALA A 254 5.51 1.92 16.46
N LEU A 255 6.51 2.33 15.68
CA LEU A 255 7.70 1.52 15.38
C LEU A 255 8.81 1.60 16.41
N LEU A 256 8.79 2.60 17.31
CA LEU A 256 9.87 2.87 18.26
C LEU A 256 10.20 1.69 19.17
N LYS A 257 9.23 0.83 19.48
CA LYS A 257 9.42 -0.39 20.31
C LYS A 257 10.13 -1.54 19.59
N TRP A 258 10.31 -1.43 18.27
CA TRP A 258 10.89 -2.46 17.42
C TRP A 258 12.29 -2.11 16.90
N MET A 259 12.72 -0.87 17.14
CA MET A 259 14.04 -0.33 16.80
C MET A 259 15.00 -0.54 17.97
#